data_AF-U4USM6-F1
#
_entry.id   AF-U4USM6-F1
#
_cell.length_a   1.000
_cell.length_b   1.000
_cell.length_c   1.000
_cell.angle_alpha   90.00
_cell.angle_beta   90.00
_cell.angle_gamma   90.00
#
_symmetry.space_group_name_H-M   'P 1'
#
loop_
_entity.id
_entity.type
_entity.pdbx_description
1 polymer ?
#
loop_
_entity_poly.entity_id
_entity_poly.type
_entity_poly.pdbx_seq_one_letter_code
_entity_poly.pdbx_strand_id
1 'polypeptide(L)'
;MGDCLFGCLGDQKNQRKAGPHGIQKTDTPTGTCPGVQTIIPVKKEETKTLTERARRICEPAELERELKHLERAFGFNGYSKKDINRAIRPKNKDCSETTETHDERKSWACLPYIHGVTDRIGKILETH
;
A
#
# COMPACT_ATOMS: atom_id res chain seq x y z
N MET A 1 2.97 -49.83 15.18
CA MET A 1 1.85 -48.95 14.77
C MET A 1 1.07 -49.71 13.73
N GLY A 2 -0.24 -49.87 13.94
CA GLY A 2 -1.09 -50.83 13.22
C GLY A 2 -1.32 -50.52 11.73
N ASP A 3 -1.48 -51.63 11.00
CA ASP A 3 -2.54 -51.99 10.05
C ASP A 3 -3.03 -51.03 8.93
N CYS A 4 -2.87 -51.58 7.71
CA CYS A 4 -3.83 -51.63 6.58
C CYS A 4 -4.12 -50.32 5.81
N LEU A 5 -4.37 -50.26 4.50
CA LEU A 5 -4.98 -51.15 3.49
C LEU A 5 -4.39 -50.80 2.09
N PHE A 6 -4.13 -51.76 1.19
CA PHE A 6 -5.01 -52.13 0.05
C PHE A 6 -5.48 -50.91 -0.78
N GLY A 7 -5.04 -50.64 -2.01
CA GLY A 7 -4.99 -51.51 -3.18
C GLY A 7 -6.28 -51.33 -4.01
N CYS A 8 -6.25 -50.56 -5.10
CA CYS A 8 -7.23 -50.67 -6.20
C CYS A 8 -6.64 -50.18 -7.53
N LEU A 9 -6.61 -51.13 -8.45
CA LEU A 9 -6.37 -51.06 -9.88
C LEU A 9 -7.46 -50.23 -10.57
N GLY A 10 -7.11 -49.47 -11.60
CA GLY A 10 -8.07 -48.72 -12.41
C GLY A 10 -7.50 -48.34 -13.77
N ASP A 11 -7.56 -49.28 -14.72
CA ASP A 11 -7.44 -49.03 -16.16
C ASP A 11 -8.48 -48.00 -16.64
N GLN A 12 -8.06 -46.99 -17.41
CA GLN A 12 -8.92 -46.39 -18.44
C GLN A 12 -8.12 -46.01 -19.68
N LYS A 13 -8.26 -46.85 -20.70
CA LYS A 13 -8.15 -46.46 -22.12
C LYS A 13 -9.35 -45.58 -22.47
N ASN A 14 -9.16 -44.39 -23.03
CA ASN A 14 -10.01 -43.91 -24.13
C ASN A 14 -9.37 -42.73 -24.88
N GLN A 15 -8.92 -42.99 -26.10
CA GLN A 15 -8.59 -41.97 -27.08
C GLN A 15 -9.87 -41.54 -27.81
N ARG A 16 -10.15 -40.24 -27.87
CA ARG A 16 -10.95 -39.64 -28.94
C ARG A 16 -10.32 -38.33 -29.38
N LYS A 17 -9.71 -38.38 -30.57
CA LYS A 17 -9.36 -37.20 -31.39
C LYS A 17 -10.64 -36.52 -31.88
N ALA A 18 -10.67 -35.19 -31.84
CA ALA A 18 -11.48 -34.37 -32.73
C ALA A 18 -10.66 -33.15 -33.14
N GLY A 19 -10.69 -32.83 -34.44
CA GLY A 19 -9.86 -31.82 -35.10
C GLY A 19 -10.29 -30.36 -34.86
N PRO A 20 -9.64 -29.41 -35.56
CA PRO A 20 -9.61 -28.00 -35.20
C PRO A 20 -10.72 -27.21 -35.90
N HIS A 21 -11.42 -26.38 -35.15
CA HIS A 21 -12.18 -25.25 -35.69
C HIS A 21 -11.97 -24.04 -34.79
N GLY A 22 -11.48 -22.95 -35.38
CA GLY A 22 -11.25 -21.68 -34.73
C GLY A 22 -12.53 -20.91 -34.45
N ILE A 23 -12.39 -19.59 -34.36
CA ILE A 23 -13.38 -18.53 -34.07
C ILE A 23 -13.83 -18.46 -32.58
N GLN A 24 -13.81 -17.35 -31.82
CA GLN A 24 -13.68 -15.90 -32.06
C GLN A 24 -13.03 -15.22 -30.86
N LYS A 25 -12.34 -14.11 -31.13
CA LYS A 25 -11.78 -13.17 -30.15
C LYS A 25 -12.93 -12.60 -29.30
N THR A 26 -12.79 -12.59 -27.99
CA THR A 26 -13.71 -11.84 -27.12
C THR A 26 -13.28 -10.38 -27.15
N ASP A 27 -14.09 -9.55 -27.79
CA ASP A 27 -13.96 -8.11 -27.77
C ASP A 27 -14.13 -7.60 -26.33
N THR A 28 -13.04 -7.16 -25.73
CA THR A 28 -13.06 -6.36 -24.52
C THR A 28 -13.61 -4.98 -24.90
N PRO A 29 -14.75 -4.50 -24.36
CA PRO A 29 -15.16 -3.13 -24.59
C PRO A 29 -14.19 -2.20 -23.86
N THR A 30 -13.21 -1.70 -24.61
CA THR A 30 -12.38 -0.56 -24.23
C THR A 30 -13.26 0.68 -24.32
N GLY A 31 -14.06 0.90 -23.28
CA GLY A 31 -14.73 2.17 -23.03
C GLY A 31 -13.72 3.19 -22.50
N THR A 32 -12.90 3.75 -23.39
CA THR A 32 -12.13 4.95 -23.09
C THR A 32 -13.08 6.13 -23.17
N CYS A 33 -13.58 6.62 -22.04
CA CYS A 33 -14.29 7.90 -21.97
C CYS A 33 -13.25 9.03 -22.09
N PRO A 34 -13.24 9.83 -23.18
CA PRO A 34 -12.34 10.97 -23.29
C PRO A 34 -12.93 12.12 -22.49
N GLY A 35 -12.46 12.32 -21.26
CA GLY A 35 -12.98 13.43 -20.45
C GLY A 35 -12.56 13.42 -18.99
N VAL A 36 -11.28 13.26 -18.68
CA VAL A 36 -10.78 13.61 -17.34
C VAL A 36 -9.62 14.58 -17.49
N GLN A 37 -9.94 15.86 -17.28
CA GLN A 37 -8.97 16.93 -17.14
C GLN A 37 -7.98 16.53 -16.03
N THR A 38 -6.73 16.50 -16.44
CA THR A 38 -5.64 15.93 -15.68
C THR A 38 -4.98 17.06 -14.90
N ILE A 39 -5.51 17.33 -13.71
CA ILE A 39 -4.86 18.19 -12.71
C ILE A 39 -3.89 17.29 -11.91
N ILE A 40 -2.64 17.17 -12.37
CA ILE A 40 -1.57 16.35 -11.76
C ILE A 40 -0.67 17.28 -10.94
N PRO A 41 -0.92 17.39 -9.63
CA PRO A 41 0.07 16.88 -8.68
C PRO A 41 -0.50 16.04 -7.54
N VAL A 42 -1.79 16.19 -7.21
CA VAL A 42 -2.41 15.62 -5.98
C VAL A 42 -2.48 14.09 -6.00
N LYS A 43 -2.77 13.50 -7.17
CA LYS A 43 -2.95 12.04 -7.34
C LYS A 43 -1.75 11.19 -6.87
N LYS A 44 -0.52 11.72 -6.97
CA LYS A 44 0.69 10.96 -6.61
C LYS A 44 0.95 10.92 -5.11
N GLU A 45 0.42 11.87 -4.36
CA GLU A 45 0.62 11.94 -2.90
C GLU A 45 -0.38 11.05 -2.17
N GLU A 46 -1.63 10.97 -2.64
CA GLU A 46 -2.67 10.10 -2.09
C GLU A 46 -2.27 8.62 -2.15
N THR A 47 -1.73 8.16 -3.28
CA THR A 47 -1.26 6.77 -3.43
C THR A 47 -0.15 6.42 -2.45
N LYS A 48 0.82 7.31 -2.27
CA LYS A 48 1.93 7.12 -1.33
C LYS A 48 1.46 7.12 0.12
N THR A 49 0.64 8.10 0.50
CA THR A 49 0.17 8.29 1.88
C THR A 49 -0.70 7.12 2.32
N LEU A 50 -1.62 6.66 1.48
CA LEU A 50 -2.49 5.55 1.81
C LEU A 50 -1.72 4.22 1.91
N THR A 51 -0.77 3.96 1.01
CA THR A 51 0.11 2.79 1.10
C THR A 51 1.02 2.83 2.33
N GLU A 52 1.54 3.99 2.71
CA GLU A 52 2.35 4.13 3.93
C GLU A 52 1.52 3.91 5.19
N ARG A 53 0.29 4.45 5.24
CA ARG A 53 -0.64 4.23 6.35
C ARG A 53 -1.02 2.76 6.49
N ALA A 54 -1.28 2.06 5.39
CA ALA A 54 -1.55 0.62 5.41
C ALA A 54 -0.39 -0.15 6.04
N ARG A 55 0.87 0.19 5.71
CA ARG A 55 2.05 -0.44 6.33
C ARG A 55 2.21 -0.15 7.83
N ARG A 56 1.77 1.02 8.28
CA ARG A 56 1.90 1.44 9.69
C ARG A 56 0.79 0.88 10.57
N ILE A 57 -0.42 0.74 10.04
CA ILE A 57 -1.63 0.42 10.82
C ILE A 57 -1.97 -1.07 10.72
N CYS A 58 -1.79 -1.70 9.56
CA CYS A 58 -2.19 -3.09 9.36
C CYS A 58 -1.24 -4.06 10.07
N GLU A 59 -1.81 -5.14 10.59
CA GLU A 59 -1.05 -6.30 11.05
C GLU A 59 -0.24 -6.92 9.89
N PRO A 60 0.96 -7.46 10.15
CA PRO A 60 1.83 -7.98 9.10
C PRO A 60 1.19 -9.16 8.33
N ALA A 61 0.32 -9.93 8.97
CA ALA A 61 -0.42 -11.03 8.35
C ALA A 61 -1.41 -10.54 7.29
N GLU A 62 -1.93 -9.32 7.43
CA GLU A 62 -2.98 -8.76 6.56
C GLU A 62 -2.49 -7.66 5.63
N LEU A 63 -1.24 -7.25 5.79
CA LEU A 63 -0.63 -6.20 4.99
C LEU A 63 -0.65 -6.54 3.49
N GLU A 64 -0.38 -7.78 3.11
CA GLU A 64 -0.40 -8.19 1.69
C GLU A 64 -1.80 -8.10 1.09
N ARG A 65 -2.83 -8.51 1.85
CA ARG A 65 -4.22 -8.40 1.43
C ARG A 65 -4.62 -6.94 1.22
N GLU A 66 -4.21 -6.06 2.13
CA GLU A 66 -4.48 -4.63 2.03
C GLU A 66 -3.76 -3.98 0.85
N LEU A 67 -2.48 -4.29 0.63
CA LEU A 67 -1.73 -3.76 -0.52
C LEU A 67 -2.38 -4.14 -1.86
N LYS A 68 -2.88 -5.37 -1.98
CA LYS A 68 -3.62 -5.85 -3.16
C LYS A 68 -4.97 -5.15 -3.31
N HIS A 69 -5.64 -4.84 -2.20
CA HIS A 69 -6.86 -4.04 -2.22
C HIS A 69 -6.58 -2.64 -2.76
N LEU A 70 -5.53 -1.98 -2.26
CA LEU A 70 -5.11 -0.65 -2.72
C LEU A 70 -4.73 -0.65 -4.21
N GLU A 71 -3.99 -1.67 -4.67
CA GLU A 71 -3.64 -1.80 -6.10
C GLU A 71 -4.89 -1.81 -6.98
N ARG A 72 -5.90 -2.60 -6.59
CA ARG A 72 -7.17 -2.71 -7.32
C ARG A 72 -7.95 -1.40 -7.26
N ALA A 73 -8.06 -0.78 -6.08
CA ALA A 73 -8.76 0.49 -5.90
C ALA A 73 -8.13 1.60 -6.74
N PHE A 74 -6.80 1.70 -6.75
CA PHE A 74 -6.10 2.67 -7.60
C PHE A 74 -6.26 2.36 -9.09
N GLY A 75 -6.27 1.08 -9.48
CA GLY A 75 -6.56 0.67 -10.85
C GLY A 75 -7.94 1.16 -11.34
N PHE A 76 -8.98 0.99 -10.51
CA PHE A 76 -10.33 1.47 -10.83
C PHE A 76 -10.46 3.00 -10.86
N ASN A 77 -9.67 3.69 -10.05
CA ASN A 77 -9.64 5.16 -10.02
C ASN A 77 -8.78 5.78 -11.13
N GLY A 78 -8.27 4.98 -12.08
CA GLY A 78 -7.53 5.47 -13.23
C GLY A 78 -6.10 5.94 -12.92
N TYR A 79 -5.51 5.49 -11.81
CA TYR A 79 -4.11 5.75 -11.52
C TYR A 79 -3.20 4.95 -12.48
N SER A 80 -2.07 5.54 -12.85
CA SER A 80 -1.09 4.84 -13.69
C SER A 80 -0.47 3.68 -12.92
N LYS A 81 -0.36 2.50 -13.54
CA LYS A 81 0.33 1.33 -12.99
C LYS A 81 1.75 1.67 -12.50
N LYS A 82 2.44 2.63 -13.17
CA LYS A 82 3.78 3.09 -12.76
C LYS A 82 3.76 3.79 -11.40
N ASP A 83 2.74 4.62 -11.15
CA ASP A 83 2.60 5.35 -9.90
C ASP A 83 2.17 4.41 -8.76
N ILE A 84 1.27 3.47 -9.06
CA ILE A 84 0.83 2.40 -8.13
C ILE A 84 2.02 1.53 -7.72
N ASN A 85 2.76 0.98 -8.69
CA ASN A 85 3.92 0.13 -8.42
C ASN A 85 5.02 0.88 -7.65
N ARG A 86 5.21 2.17 -7.92
CA ARG A 86 6.16 3.01 -7.16
C ARG A 86 5.74 3.21 -5.71
N ALA A 87 4.44 3.32 -5.43
CA ALA A 87 3.92 3.45 -4.07
C ALA A 87 3.97 2.11 -3.30
N ILE A 88 3.62 1.01 -3.96
CA ILE A 88 3.60 -0.35 -3.36
C ILE A 88 5.00 -0.90 -3.12
N ARG A 89 6.00 -0.48 -3.90
CA ARG A 89 7.38 -0.95 -3.70
C ARG A 89 7.84 -0.65 -2.27
N PRO A 90 8.38 -1.64 -1.53
CA PRO A 90 8.98 -1.37 -0.23
C PRO A 90 10.08 -0.34 -0.42
N LYS A 91 10.05 0.72 0.39
CA LYS A 91 11.12 1.71 0.38
C LYS A 91 12.32 0.99 0.99
N ASN A 92 13.34 0.69 0.18
CA ASN A 92 14.62 0.25 0.74
C ASN A 92 15.01 1.31 1.76
N LYS A 93 15.17 0.89 3.01
CA LYS A 93 15.61 1.75 4.11
C LYS A 93 17.11 2.02 3.97
N ASP A 94 17.54 2.49 2.81
CA ASP A 94 18.87 3.03 2.65
C ASP A 94 18.81 4.46 3.21
N CYS A 95 19.14 4.57 4.50
CA CYS A 95 19.57 5.78 5.19
C CYS A 95 18.68 7.03 5.01
N SER A 96 17.49 6.98 5.60
CA SER A 96 16.99 8.09 6.42
C SER A 96 15.89 7.49 7.27
N GLU A 97 16.33 6.90 8.36
CA GLU A 97 15.52 6.89 9.57
C GLU A 97 14.99 8.31 9.81
N THR A 98 13.77 8.59 9.34
CA THR A 98 12.78 9.11 10.29
C THR A 98 12.36 7.90 11.10
N THR A 99 13.29 7.44 11.91
CA THR A 99 12.98 6.74 13.11
C THR A 99 11.90 7.58 13.78
N GLU A 100 10.74 6.95 13.98
CA GLU A 100 9.94 7.14 15.18
C GLU A 100 10.76 6.64 16.39
N THR A 101 12.04 7.03 16.48
CA THR A 101 12.72 7.19 17.73
C THR A 101 12.11 8.47 18.22
N HIS A 102 11.58 8.41 19.43
CA HIS A 102 11.41 9.55 20.29
C HIS A 102 12.81 10.15 20.59
N ASP A 103 13.55 10.47 19.53
CA ASP A 103 14.80 11.18 19.54
C ASP A 103 14.42 12.58 19.95
N GLU A 104 15.07 13.02 21.01
CA GLU A 104 14.94 14.29 21.68
C GLU A 104 15.36 15.41 20.73
N ARG A 105 14.64 15.57 19.62
CA ARG A 105 14.67 16.77 18.81
C ARG A 105 14.11 17.85 19.69
N LYS A 106 14.99 18.45 20.49
CA LYS A 106 14.74 19.62 21.32
C LYS A 106 14.38 20.75 20.37
N SER A 107 13.11 20.76 19.96
CA SER A 107 12.52 21.85 19.23
C SER A 107 12.46 23.02 20.19
N TRP A 108 13.10 24.11 19.82
CA TRP A 108 12.99 25.35 20.57
C TRP A 108 11.85 26.16 19.95
N ALA A 109 11.03 26.76 20.82
CA ALA A 109 10.01 27.72 20.43
C ALA A 109 10.34 29.02 21.17
N CYS A 110 10.28 30.14 20.46
CA CYS A 110 10.36 31.47 21.06
C CYS A 110 8.96 32.06 21.09
N LEU A 111 8.52 32.48 22.28
CA LEU A 111 7.28 33.20 22.48
C LEU A 111 7.56 34.70 22.54
N PRO A 112 6.71 35.57 21.96
CA PRO A 112 6.79 37.01 22.19
C PRO A 112 6.74 37.32 23.69
N TYR A 113 7.56 38.29 24.13
CA TYR A 113 7.57 38.71 25.52
C TYR A 113 6.29 39.47 25.86
N ILE A 114 5.54 38.96 26.84
CA ILE A 114 4.34 39.60 27.38
C ILE A 114 4.60 39.82 28.86
N HIS A 115 4.64 41.10 29.25
CA HIS A 115 4.97 41.52 30.60
C HIS A 115 4.10 40.80 31.64
N GLY A 116 4.73 40.25 32.68
CA GLY A 116 4.08 39.51 33.76
C GLY A 116 3.74 38.05 33.43
N VAL A 117 3.49 37.67 32.17
CA VAL A 117 3.25 36.27 31.79
C VAL A 117 4.57 35.55 31.54
N THR A 118 5.42 36.10 30.67
CA THR A 118 6.72 35.50 30.33
C THR A 118 7.63 35.44 31.56
N ASP A 119 7.57 36.43 32.46
CA ASP A 119 8.36 36.45 33.70
C ASP A 119 7.96 35.32 34.66
N ARG A 120 6.66 35.06 34.80
CA ARG A 120 6.14 33.97 35.63
C ARG A 120 6.55 32.61 35.06
N ILE A 121 6.43 32.45 33.74
CA ILE A 121 6.87 31.24 33.04
C ILE A 121 8.38 31.03 33.25
N GLY A 122 9.20 32.08 33.10
CA GLY A 122 10.64 32.02 33.33
C GLY A 122 11.00 31.54 34.73
N LYS A 123 10.38 32.09 35.78
CA LYS A 123 10.60 31.65 37.18
C LYS A 123 10.26 30.17 37.40
N ILE A 124 9.19 29.67 36.79
CA ILE A 124 8.79 28.26 36.88
C ILE A 124 9.83 27.36 36.19
N LEU A 125 10.29 27.78 35.01
CA LEU A 125 11.27 27.02 34.22
C LEU A 125 12.68 27.03 34.83
N GLU A 126 13.06 28.05 35.60
CA GLU A 126 14.37 28.14 36.26
C GLU A 126 14.51 27.22 37.48
N THR A 127 13.39 26.69 37.99
CA THR A 127 13.37 25.86 39.22
C THR A 127 13.66 24.36 38.95
N HIS A 128 13.68 23.93 37.69
CA HIS A 128 13.89 22.53 37.27
C HIS A 128 15.18 22.37 36.47
#